data_AF-A0A3R6P463-F1
#
_entry.id   AF-A0A3R6P463-F1
#
_cell.length_a   1.000
_cell.length_b   1.000
_cell.length_c   1.000
_cell.angle_alpha   90.00
_cell.angle_beta   90.00
_cell.angle_gamma   90.00
#
_symmetry.space_group_name_H-M   'P 1'
#
loop_
_entity.id
_entity.type
_entity.pdbx_description
1 polymer ?
#
loop_
_entity_poly.entity_id
_entity_poly.type
_entity_poly.pdbx_seq_one_letter_code
_entity_poly.pdbx_strand_id
1 'polypeptide(L)'
;MAVIPIAQRLSDIEVRANRLKRRIEVLTSDSDFLTETMISRPWQDMTAQRRLLNEWSEEIDKLEHDLNILRDEWSRLNNINKRNKSFKNQTV
;
A
#
# COMPACT_ATOMS: atom_id res chain seq x y z
N MET A 1 -4.93 29.01 5.72
CA MET A 1 -4.95 27.54 5.52
C MET A 1 -5.71 27.24 4.24
N ALA A 2 -5.08 26.63 3.25
CA ALA A 2 -5.78 26.24 2.02
C ALA A 2 -6.69 25.03 2.31
N VAL A 3 -7.99 25.15 2.06
CA VAL A 3 -8.93 24.05 2.17
C VAL A 3 -8.77 23.17 0.92
N ILE A 4 -8.13 22.01 1.08
CA ILE A 4 -8.00 21.04 -0.01
C ILE A 4 -9.37 20.36 -0.21
N PRO A 5 -9.94 20.36 -1.43
CA PRO A 5 -11.19 19.67 -1.72
C PRO A 5 -11.11 18.17 -1.38
N ILE A 6 -12.19 17.61 -0.85
CA ILE A 6 -12.28 16.17 -0.53
C ILE A 6 -11.97 15.30 -1.77
N ALA A 7 -12.38 15.74 -2.96
CA ALA A 7 -12.08 15.05 -4.20
C ALA A 7 -10.57 14.97 -4.49
N GLN A 8 -9.82 16.06 -4.24
CA GLN A 8 -8.36 16.06 -4.39
C GLN A 8 -7.71 15.10 -3.39
N ARG A 9 -8.14 15.13 -2.12
CA ARG A 9 -7.61 14.21 -1.10
C ARG A 9 -7.86 12.73 -1.44
N LEU A 10 -9.02 12.40 -2.00
CA LEU A 10 -9.32 11.04 -2.46
C LEU A 10 -8.35 10.61 -3.56
N SER A 11 -8.09 11.48 -4.53
CA SER A 11 -7.11 11.23 -5.60
C SER A 11 -5.69 11.06 -5.05
N ASP A 12 -5.27 11.90 -4.09
CA ASP A 12 -3.95 11.80 -3.47
C ASP A 12 -3.78 10.49 -2.68
N ILE A 13 -4.85 9.99 -2.05
CA ILE A 13 -4.86 8.68 -1.38
C ILE A 13 -4.70 7.56 -2.41
N GLU A 14 -5.41 7.61 -3.53
CA GLU A 14 -5.32 6.60 -4.59
C GLU A 14 -3.92 6.53 -5.20
N VAL A 15 -3.29 7.69 -5.48
CA VAL A 15 -1.91 7.75 -5.97
C VAL A 15 -0.94 7.12 -4.97
N ARG A 16 -1.08 7.43 -3.68
CA ARG A 16 -0.23 6.86 -2.64
C ARG A 16 -0.45 5.35 -2.51
N ALA A 17 -1.70 4.89 -2.47
CA ALA A 17 -2.03 3.47 -2.39
C ALA A 17 -1.45 2.68 -3.59
N ASN A 18 -1.52 3.23 -4.80
CA ASN A 18 -0.94 2.60 -5.98
C ASN A 18 0.59 2.49 -5.92
N ARG A 19 1.27 3.48 -5.32
CA ARG A 19 2.72 3.39 -5.10
C ARG A 19 3.08 2.29 -4.10
N LEU A 20 2.34 2.19 -3.00
CA LEU A 20 2.55 1.13 -2.01
C LEU A 20 2.32 -0.25 -2.63
N LYS A 21 1.24 -0.44 -3.38
CA LYS A 21 0.96 -1.71 -4.09
C LYS A 21 2.10 -2.12 -5.02
N ARG A 22 2.62 -1.19 -5.83
CA ARG A 22 3.76 -1.46 -6.71
C ARG A 22 5.01 -1.84 -5.92
N ARG A 23 5.25 -1.20 -4.78
CA ARG A 23 6.40 -1.53 -3.93
C ARG A 23 6.26 -2.92 -3.33
N ILE A 24 5.08 -3.28 -2.83
CA ILE A 24 4.78 -4.63 -2.34
C ILE A 24 5.03 -5.65 -3.46
N GLU A 25 4.47 -5.44 -4.65
CA GLU A 25 4.64 -6.32 -5.81
C GLU A 25 6.11 -6.57 -6.16
N VAL A 26 6.93 -5.51 -6.19
CA VAL A 26 8.37 -5.62 -6.44
C VAL A 26 9.06 -6.43 -5.34
N LEU A 27 8.82 -6.12 -4.06
CA LEU A 27 9.45 -6.83 -2.96
C LEU A 27 9.05 -8.31 -2.92
N THR A 28 7.79 -8.63 -3.20
CA THR A 28 7.32 -10.01 -3.30
C THR A 28 8.03 -10.73 -4.45
N SER A 29 8.11 -10.12 -5.64
CA SER A 29 8.82 -10.70 -6.78
C SER A 29 10.31 -10.93 -6.50
N ASP A 30 10.98 -9.98 -5.83
CA ASP A 30 12.39 -10.09 -5.47
C ASP A 30 12.60 -11.20 -4.43
N SER A 31 11.69 -11.31 -3.45
CA SER A 31 11.68 -12.35 -2.44
C SER A 31 11.50 -13.75 -3.04
N ASP A 32 10.55 -13.90 -3.96
CA ASP A 32 10.30 -15.16 -4.68
C ASP A 32 11.53 -15.57 -5.48
N PHE A 33 12.15 -14.64 -6.21
CA PHE A 33 13.37 -14.88 -6.97
C PHE A 33 14.54 -15.31 -6.08
N LEU A 34 14.75 -14.63 -4.95
CA LEU A 34 15.82 -14.98 -4.00
C LEU A 34 15.59 -16.37 -3.41
N THR A 35 14.34 -16.69 -3.05
CA THR A 35 13.94 -17.99 -2.52
C THR A 35 14.20 -19.12 -3.54
N GLU A 36 13.79 -18.93 -4.79
CA GLU A 36 14.06 -19.87 -5.87
C GLU A 36 15.57 -20.06 -6.11
N THR A 37 16.34 -18.97 -6.05
CA THR A 37 17.79 -19.03 -6.23
C THR A 37 18.46 -19.82 -5.10
N MET A 38 18.03 -19.62 -3.85
CA MET A 38 18.54 -20.37 -2.70
C MET A 38 18.23 -21.87 -2.79
N ILE A 39 17.06 -22.24 -3.32
CA ILE A 39 16.68 -23.65 -3.53
C ILE A 39 17.50 -24.28 -4.66
N SER A 40 17.62 -23.58 -5.79
CA SER A 40 18.29 -24.10 -6.98
C SER A 40 19.81 -24.17 -6.87
N ARG A 41 20.42 -23.26 -6.10
CA ARG A 41 21.88 -23.16 -5.93
C ARG A 41 22.24 -22.96 -4.45
N PRO A 42 22.19 -24.04 -3.65
CA PRO A 42 22.48 -23.90 -2.25
C PRO A 42 23.96 -23.61 -1.98
N TRP A 43 24.23 -22.49 -1.31
CA TRP A 43 25.54 -22.12 -0.78
C TRP A 43 25.75 -22.65 0.64
N GLN A 44 27.02 -22.78 1.05
CA GLN A 44 27.39 -23.24 2.39
C GLN A 44 26.92 -22.27 3.50
N ASP A 45 26.91 -20.96 3.23
CA ASP A 45 26.35 -19.95 4.12
C ASP A 45 25.28 -19.14 3.36
N MET A 46 24.11 -19.02 3.99
CA MET A 46 22.96 -18.29 3.48
C MET A 46 22.39 -17.31 4.51
N THR A 47 23.12 -17.04 5.58
CA THR A 47 22.63 -16.23 6.70
C THR A 47 22.20 -14.84 6.24
N ALA A 48 22.96 -14.23 5.33
CA ALA A 48 22.65 -12.93 4.77
C ALA A 48 21.35 -12.95 3.94
N GLN A 49 21.15 -13.96 3.11
CA GLN A 49 19.96 -14.13 2.27
C GLN A 49 18.72 -14.38 3.13
N ARG A 50 18.82 -15.22 4.16
CA ARG A 50 17.74 -15.46 5.11
C ARG A 50 17.36 -14.20 5.88
N ARG A 51 18.36 -13.41 6.29
CA ARG A 51 18.12 -12.11 6.94
C ARG A 51 17.43 -11.15 5.99
N LEU A 52 17.87 -11.07 4.74
CA LEU A 52 17.25 -10.21 3.73
C LEU A 52 15.79 -10.58 3.45
N LEU A 53 15.47 -11.88 3.36
CA LEU A 53 14.08 -12.36 3.22
C LEU A 53 13.20 -11.92 4.41
N ASN A 54 13.73 -11.99 5.63
CA ASN A 54 13.00 -11.51 6.81
C ASN A 54 12.80 -9.99 6.77
N GLU A 55 13.83 -9.23 6.40
CA GLU A 55 13.74 -7.77 6.28
C GLU A 55 12.69 -7.34 5.23
N TRP A 56 12.64 -8.03 4.08
CA TRP A 56 11.61 -7.79 3.06
C TRP A 56 10.22 -8.21 3.52
N SER A 57 10.07 -9.33 4.24
CA SER A 57 8.79 -9.72 4.83
C SER A 57 8.27 -8.65 5.80
N GLU A 58 9.12 -8.14 6.69
CA GLU A 58 8.76 -7.07 7.62
C GLU A 58 8.43 -5.75 6.89
N GLU A 59 9.11 -5.44 5.78
CA GLU A 59 8.78 -4.26 4.95
C GLU A 59 7.41 -4.43 4.29
N ILE A 60 7.11 -5.61 3.72
CA ILE A 60 5.81 -5.91 3.12
C ILE A 60 4.70 -5.76 4.16
N ASP A 61 4.84 -6.33 5.36
CA ASP A 61 3.84 -6.23 6.44
C ASP A 61 3.54 -4.76 6.80
N LYS A 62 4.57 -3.92 6.87
CA LYS A 62 4.41 -2.48 7.14
C LYS A 62 3.67 -1.76 6.00
N LEU A 63 4.01 -2.07 4.75
CA LEU A 63 3.36 -1.47 3.58
C LEU A 63 1.89 -1.90 3.48
N GLU A 64 1.56 -3.13 3.83
CA GLU A 64 0.18 -3.62 3.90
C GLU A 64 -0.62 -2.92 5.01
N HIS A 65 0.00 -2.73 6.17
CA HIS A 65 -0.59 -1.94 7.26
C HIS A 65 -0.90 -0.51 6.82
N ASP A 66 0.05 0.17 6.17
CA ASP A 66 -0.13 1.53 5.64
C ASP A 66 -1.24 1.59 4.58
N LEU A 67 -1.34 0.55 3.73
CA LEU A 67 -2.39 0.44 2.74
C LEU A 67 -3.78 0.32 3.38
N ASN A 68 -3.89 -0.44 4.48
CA ASN A 68 -5.14 -0.54 5.25
C ASN A 68 -5.54 0.81 5.86
N ILE A 69 -4.58 1.55 6.43
CA ILE A 69 -4.83 2.92 6.91
C ILE A 69 -5.36 3.82 5.79
N LEU A 70 -4.73 3.79 4.61
CA LEU A 70 -5.18 4.58 3.46
C LEU A 70 -6.59 4.16 3.00
N ARG A 71 -6.91 2.87 3.05
CA ARG A 71 -8.24 2.34 2.70
C ARG A 71 -9.32 2.83 3.65
N ASP A 72 -9.03 2.87 4.94
CA ASP A 72 -9.95 3.38 5.96
C ASP A 72 -10.16 4.89 5.80
N GLU A 73 -9.09 5.65 5.55
CA GLU A 73 -9.19 7.09 5.30
C GLU A 73 -10.01 7.37 4.04
N TRP A 74 -9.74 6.66 2.94
CA TRP A 74 -10.49 6.79 1.69
C TRP A 74 -11.98 6.51 1.91
N SER A 75 -12.30 5.41 2.62
CA SER A 75 -13.69 5.02 2.91
C SER A 75 -14.42 6.09 3.70
N ARG A 76 -13.77 6.64 4.73
CA ARG A 76 -14.30 7.75 5.53
C ARG A 76 -14.57 9.00 4.67
N LEU A 77 -13.59 9.43 3.88
CA LEU A 77 -13.70 10.63 3.04
C LEU A 77 -14.74 10.47 1.92
N ASN A 78 -14.81 9.29 1.31
CA ASN A 78 -15.78 8.98 0.26
C ASN A 78 -17.22 9.03 0.81
N ASN A 79 -17.44 8.51 2.02
CA ASN A 79 -18.75 8.59 2.69
C ASN A 79 -19.17 10.05 2.96
N ILE A 80 -18.24 10.90 3.40
CA ILE A 80 -18.49 12.33 3.58
C ILE A 80 -18.83 12.99 2.24
N ASN A 81 -18.06 12.70 1.18
CA ASN A 81 -18.28 13.25 -0.15
C ASN A 81 -19.67 12.86 -0.71
N LYS A 82 -20.08 11.60 -0.55
CA LYS A 82 -21.41 11.12 -0.96
C LYS A 82 -22.54 11.83 -0.22
N ARG A 83 -22.43 11.98 1.11
CA ARG A 83 -23.41 12.72 1.91
C ARG A 83 -23.53 14.17 1.44
N ASN A 84 -22.41 14.86 1.24
CA ASN A 84 -22.40 16.25 0.76
C ASN A 84 -23.04 16.40 -0.63
N LYS A 85 -22.86 15.43 -1.53
CA LYS A 85 -23.56 15.40 -2.82
C LYS A 85 -25.06 15.18 -2.67
N SER A 86 -25.47 14.28 -1.78
CA SER A 86 -26.89 14.02 -1.49
C SER A 86 -27.62 15.25 -0.97
N PHE A 87 -27.02 16.00 -0.04
CA PHE A 87 -27.63 17.21 0.52
C PHE A 87 -27.80 18.32 -0.52
N LYS A 88 -26.85 18.49 -1.46
CA LYS A 88 -26.97 19.47 -2.55
C LYS A 88 -28.12 19.17 -3.51
N ASN A 89 -28.49 17.89 -3.68
CA ASN A 89 -29.54 17.47 -4.61
C ASN A 89 -30.96 17.54 -4.00
N GLN A 90 -31.08 17.78 -2.69
CA GLN A 90 -32.38 17.89 -1.99
C GLN A 90 -32.84 19.35 -1.82
N THR A 91 -31.97 20.33 -2.05
CA THR A 91 -32.26 21.77 -1.91
C THR A 91 -32.64 22.45 -3.22
N VAL A 92 -33.10 21.69 -4.23
CA VAL A 92 -33.53 22.19 -5.55
C VAL A 92 -34.98 21.78 -5.80
#